data_AF-A0A0F6W2G1-F1
#
_entry.id   AF-A0A0F6W2G1-F1
#
_cell.length_a   1.000
_cell.length_b   1.000
_cell.length_c   1.000
_cell.angle_alpha   90.00
_cell.angle_beta   90.00
_cell.angle_gamma   90.00
#
_symmetry.space_group_name_H-M   'P 1'
#
loop_
_entity.id
_entity.type
_entity.pdbx_description
1 polymer ?
#
loop_
_entity_poly.entity_id
_entity_poly.type
_entity_poly.pdbx_seq_one_letter_code
_entity_poly.pdbx_strand_id
1 'polypeptide(L)'
;MSDRARRKELRKAGVAAARDARAVLAEAIALLDAEVASTELGRAIAQRVTVAVAALYRAEIGEPEAVRDRLVDAATVLGDALGALHAPGATTLLDRAGPLVARSLATIHPARAELERALREVPPSQTPPSAAPSSRAGSSDAKERRTAPRVRIEGAIGAQSGATFVAGEASDLSTGGLFVATGDPLPIGTELTLGLLLPDGHRVVVDAVVSWVRGPHDGRAEGMGVRFLRVSREDAAAISRHAE
;
A
#
# COMPACT_ATOMS: atom_id res chain seq x y z
N MET A 1 13.45 12.52 -15.69
CA MET A 1 12.58 11.61 -16.48
C MET A 1 11.47 12.43 -17.11
N SER A 2 11.12 12.20 -18.38
CA SER A 2 9.97 12.89 -19.00
C SER A 2 8.65 12.35 -18.45
N ASP A 3 7.59 13.16 -18.44
CA ASP A 3 6.27 12.74 -17.94
C ASP A 3 5.75 11.49 -18.67
N ARG A 4 5.89 11.45 -20.01
CA ARG A 4 5.55 10.26 -20.82
C ARG A 4 6.32 9.01 -20.39
N ALA A 5 7.62 9.14 -20.06
CA ALA A 5 8.41 8.01 -19.57
C ALA A 5 7.96 7.56 -18.18
N ARG A 6 7.64 8.50 -17.29
CA ARG A 6 7.10 8.21 -15.95
C ARG A 6 5.77 7.46 -16.04
N ARG A 7 4.82 7.92 -16.86
CA ARG A 7 3.52 7.24 -17.05
C ARG A 7 3.70 5.82 -17.61
N LYS A 8 4.69 5.61 -18.48
CA LYS A 8 5.01 4.27 -19.00
C LYS A 8 5.53 3.31 -17.92
N GLU A 9 6.43 3.77 -17.04
CA GLU A 9 6.92 2.95 -15.93
C GLU A 9 5.82 2.69 -14.89
N LEU A 10 5.00 3.68 -14.57
CA LEU A 10 3.86 3.51 -13.67
C LEU A 10 2.81 2.53 -14.23
N ARG A 11 2.57 2.58 -15.55
CA ARG A 11 1.73 1.58 -16.23
C ARG A 11 2.31 0.18 -16.06
N LYS A 12 3.61 0.00 -16.31
CA LYS A 12 4.29 -1.29 -16.14
C LYS A 12 4.18 -1.80 -14.70
N ALA A 13 4.37 -0.93 -13.72
CA ALA A 13 4.19 -1.24 -12.31
C ALA A 13 2.74 -1.63 -11.98
N GLY A 14 1.75 -0.93 -12.53
CA GLY A 14 0.33 -1.26 -12.38
C GLY A 14 -0.04 -2.63 -12.96
N VAL A 15 0.48 -2.95 -14.15
CA VAL A 15 0.30 -4.29 -14.77
C VAL A 15 0.93 -5.38 -13.90
N ALA A 16 2.16 -5.16 -13.39
CA ALA A 16 2.82 -6.11 -12.52
C ALA A 16 2.05 -6.32 -11.21
N ALA A 17 1.59 -5.23 -10.58
CA ALA A 17 0.77 -5.30 -9.37
C ALA A 17 -0.56 -6.04 -9.60
N ALA A 18 -1.21 -5.81 -10.75
CA ALA A 18 -2.44 -6.53 -11.11
C ALA A 18 -2.20 -8.04 -11.26
N ARG A 19 -1.09 -8.43 -11.88
CA ARG A 19 -0.72 -9.84 -12.03
C ARG A 19 -0.46 -10.51 -10.68
N ASP A 20 0.32 -9.87 -9.81
CA ASP A 20 0.64 -10.38 -8.48
C ASP A 20 -0.63 -10.54 -7.63
N ALA A 21 -1.50 -9.53 -7.64
CA ALA A 21 -2.78 -9.57 -6.94
C ALA A 21 -3.67 -10.70 -7.46
N ARG A 22 -3.75 -10.93 -8.78
CA ARG A 22 -4.52 -12.06 -9.33
C ARG A 22 -3.98 -13.41 -8.87
N ALA A 23 -2.67 -13.58 -8.79
CA ALA A 23 -2.08 -14.82 -8.30
C ALA A 23 -2.53 -15.12 -6.86
N VAL A 24 -2.57 -14.09 -6.00
CA VAL A 24 -3.07 -14.20 -4.62
C VAL A 24 -4.58 -14.46 -4.58
N LEU A 25 -5.37 -13.80 -5.43
CA LEU A 25 -6.83 -13.99 -5.48
C LEU A 25 -7.24 -15.35 -6.04
N ALA A 26 -6.43 -15.98 -6.89
CA ALA A 26 -6.69 -17.34 -7.35
C ALA A 26 -6.73 -18.34 -6.18
N GLU A 27 -5.84 -18.16 -5.20
CA GLU A 27 -5.88 -18.92 -3.94
C GLU A 27 -7.14 -18.60 -3.13
N ALA A 28 -7.54 -17.33 -3.06
CA ALA A 28 -8.77 -16.95 -2.37
C ALA A 28 -10.02 -17.59 -2.99
N ILE A 29 -10.11 -17.63 -4.32
CA ILE A 29 -11.21 -18.30 -5.04
C ILE A 29 -11.23 -19.79 -4.70
N ALA A 30 -10.10 -20.48 -4.73
CA ALA A 30 -10.05 -21.90 -4.41
C ALA A 30 -10.51 -22.20 -2.96
N LEU A 31 -10.16 -21.34 -2.00
CA LEU A 31 -10.61 -21.46 -0.62
C LEU A 31 -12.11 -21.17 -0.47
N LEU A 32 -12.60 -20.17 -1.21
CA LEU A 32 -14.00 -19.80 -1.25
C LEU A 32 -14.82 -20.92 -1.89
N ASP A 33 -14.45 -21.46 -3.06
CA ASP A 33 -15.19 -22.52 -3.74
C ASP A 33 -15.45 -23.75 -2.85
N ALA A 34 -14.51 -24.10 -1.97
CA ALA A 34 -14.67 -25.19 -1.01
C ALA A 34 -15.75 -24.93 0.07
N GLU A 35 -16.06 -23.66 0.38
CA GLU A 35 -16.97 -23.24 1.47
C GLU A 35 -18.28 -22.60 0.94
N VAL A 36 -18.20 -21.96 -0.23
CA VAL A 36 -19.24 -21.29 -1.05
C VAL A 36 -20.42 -22.19 -1.37
N ALA A 37 -20.24 -23.51 -1.33
CA ALA A 37 -21.31 -24.47 -1.56
C ALA A 37 -22.45 -24.40 -0.52
N SER A 38 -22.24 -23.73 0.63
CA SER A 38 -23.18 -23.80 1.76
C SER A 38 -23.92 -22.50 2.12
N THR A 39 -23.40 -21.30 1.79
CA THR A 39 -23.99 -20.02 2.27
C THR A 39 -24.17 -18.97 1.18
N GLU A 40 -25.17 -18.09 1.36
CA GLU A 40 -25.41 -16.94 0.47
C GLU A 40 -24.28 -15.90 0.55
N LEU A 41 -23.78 -15.62 1.76
CA LEU A 41 -22.67 -14.71 2.00
C LEU A 41 -21.39 -15.17 1.29
N GLY A 42 -21.04 -16.46 1.39
CA GLY A 42 -19.88 -17.03 0.71
C GLY A 42 -19.97 -16.85 -0.82
N ARG A 43 -21.12 -17.16 -1.42
CA ARG A 43 -21.36 -16.94 -2.86
C ARG A 43 -21.19 -15.47 -3.25
N ALA A 44 -21.73 -14.55 -2.45
CA ALA A 44 -21.65 -13.13 -2.72
C ALA A 44 -20.21 -12.59 -2.63
N ILE A 45 -19.38 -13.13 -1.72
CA ILE A 45 -17.96 -12.79 -1.60
C ILE A 45 -17.17 -13.36 -2.80
N ALA A 46 -17.37 -14.63 -3.15
CA ALA A 46 -16.71 -15.27 -4.28
C ALA A 46 -17.01 -14.57 -5.61
N GLN A 47 -18.25 -14.12 -5.81
CA GLN A 47 -18.63 -13.34 -6.98
C GLN A 47 -17.85 -12.01 -7.05
N ARG A 48 -17.72 -11.28 -5.95
CA ARG A 48 -16.92 -10.03 -5.89
C ARG A 48 -15.46 -10.30 -6.22
N VAL A 49 -14.86 -11.32 -5.59
CA VAL A 49 -13.46 -11.71 -5.88
C VAL A 49 -13.28 -12.05 -7.36
N THR A 50 -14.22 -12.79 -7.96
CA THR A 50 -14.20 -13.12 -9.40
C THR A 50 -14.27 -11.87 -10.29
N VAL A 51 -15.15 -10.91 -9.95
CA VAL A 51 -15.26 -9.63 -10.68
C VAL A 51 -13.95 -8.84 -10.58
N ALA A 52 -13.33 -8.79 -9.41
CA ALA A 52 -12.03 -8.13 -9.22
C ALA A 52 -10.92 -8.80 -10.05
N VAL A 53 -10.84 -10.14 -10.06
CA VAL A 53 -9.87 -10.88 -10.89
C VAL A 53 -10.05 -10.55 -12.36
N ALA A 54 -11.29 -10.47 -12.85
CA ALA A 54 -11.57 -10.10 -14.23
C ALA A 54 -11.13 -8.66 -14.55
N ALA A 55 -11.34 -7.71 -13.64
CA ALA A 55 -10.87 -6.33 -13.79
C ALA A 55 -9.34 -6.26 -13.86
N LEU A 56 -8.65 -6.94 -12.94
CA LEU A 56 -7.19 -7.03 -12.90
C LEU A 56 -6.61 -7.73 -14.13
N TYR A 57 -7.31 -8.71 -14.70
CA TYR A 57 -6.85 -9.39 -15.91
C TYR A 57 -6.87 -8.42 -17.10
N ARG A 58 -7.96 -7.66 -17.23
CA ARG A 58 -8.06 -6.64 -18.27
C ARG A 58 -7.05 -5.50 -18.07
N ALA A 59 -6.51 -5.30 -16.86
CA ALA A 59 -5.51 -4.27 -16.57
C ALA A 59 -4.16 -4.55 -17.23
N GLU A 60 -3.91 -5.77 -17.72
CA GLU A 60 -2.70 -6.10 -18.48
C GLU A 60 -2.65 -5.42 -19.85
N ILE A 61 -3.79 -4.92 -20.34
CA ILE A 61 -3.96 -4.37 -21.67
C ILE A 61 -4.41 -2.91 -21.57
N GLY A 62 -3.87 -2.06 -22.45
CA GLY A 62 -4.27 -0.66 -22.58
C GLY A 62 -3.23 0.35 -22.10
N GLU A 63 -3.58 1.62 -22.29
CA GLU A 63 -2.81 2.80 -21.89
C GLU A 63 -2.88 3.06 -20.37
N PRO A 64 -2.03 3.94 -19.81
CA PRO A 64 -1.96 4.19 -18.36
C PRO A 64 -3.32 4.49 -17.70
N GLU A 65 -4.21 5.24 -18.38
CA GLU A 65 -5.56 5.57 -17.93
C GLU A 65 -6.41 4.31 -17.77
N ALA A 66 -6.38 3.44 -18.77
CA ALA A 66 -7.10 2.17 -18.80
C ALA A 66 -6.59 1.19 -17.72
N VAL A 67 -5.30 1.22 -17.40
CA VAL A 67 -4.73 0.45 -16.28
C VAL A 67 -5.22 1.03 -14.96
N ARG A 68 -5.13 2.35 -14.77
CA ARG A 68 -5.59 3.05 -13.56
C ARG A 68 -7.05 2.75 -13.26
N ASP A 69 -7.93 2.88 -14.25
CA ASP A 69 -9.38 2.67 -14.08
C ASP A 69 -9.67 1.24 -13.61
N ARG A 70 -9.00 0.24 -14.19
CA ARG A 70 -9.19 -1.16 -13.80
C ARG A 70 -8.63 -1.50 -12.42
N LEU A 71 -7.53 -0.85 -12.02
CA LEU A 71 -7.03 -0.96 -10.65
C LEU A 71 -7.99 -0.32 -9.64
N VAL A 72 -8.65 0.79 -10.01
CA VAL A 72 -9.72 1.41 -9.20
C VAL A 72 -10.90 0.48 -9.07
N ASP A 73 -11.42 -0.06 -10.18
CA ASP A 73 -12.55 -1.01 -10.17
C ASP A 73 -12.24 -2.23 -9.29
N ALA A 74 -11.06 -2.82 -9.46
CA ALA A 74 -10.63 -3.95 -8.66
C ALA A 74 -10.52 -3.60 -7.17
N ALA A 75 -9.93 -2.45 -6.83
CA ALA A 75 -9.79 -2.02 -5.44
C ALA A 75 -11.15 -1.79 -4.78
N THR A 76 -12.11 -1.17 -5.47
CA THR A 76 -13.47 -0.97 -4.97
C THR A 76 -14.13 -2.31 -4.65
N VAL A 77 -14.12 -3.24 -5.61
CA VAL A 77 -14.77 -4.54 -5.45
C VAL A 77 -14.10 -5.40 -4.36
N LEU A 78 -12.77 -5.35 -4.24
CA LEU A 78 -12.04 -6.04 -3.18
C LEU A 78 -12.30 -5.40 -1.81
N GLY A 79 -12.43 -4.07 -1.73
CA GLY A 79 -12.83 -3.37 -0.51
C GLY A 79 -14.20 -3.82 -0.03
N ASP A 80 -15.19 -3.90 -0.93
CA ASP A 80 -16.51 -4.41 -0.62
C ASP A 80 -16.48 -5.87 -0.16
N ALA A 81 -15.67 -6.71 -0.82
CA ALA A 81 -15.49 -8.11 -0.41
C ALA A 81 -14.87 -8.22 0.98
N LEU A 82 -13.86 -7.39 1.27
CA LEU A 82 -13.21 -7.36 2.58
C LEU A 82 -14.18 -6.87 3.66
N GLY A 83 -14.99 -5.84 3.38
CA GLY A 83 -16.04 -5.39 4.28
C GLY A 83 -17.06 -6.48 4.59
N ALA A 84 -17.49 -7.24 3.57
CA ALA A 84 -18.38 -8.38 3.75
C ALA A 84 -17.75 -9.52 4.57
N LEU A 85 -16.44 -9.75 4.43
CA LEU A 85 -15.70 -10.73 5.24
C LEU A 85 -15.64 -10.32 6.72
N HIS A 86 -15.65 -9.04 7.04
CA HIS A 86 -15.70 -8.57 8.43
C HIS A 86 -17.11 -8.58 9.03
N ALA A 87 -18.14 -8.93 8.24
CA ALA A 87 -19.50 -9.03 8.75
C ALA A 87 -19.67 -10.20 9.74
N PRO A 88 -20.58 -10.10 10.72
CA PRO A 88 -20.88 -11.21 11.61
C PRO A 88 -21.28 -12.47 10.82
N GLY A 89 -20.77 -13.64 11.25
CA GLY A 89 -21.04 -14.92 10.60
C GLY A 89 -20.10 -15.30 9.46
N ALA A 90 -19.11 -14.45 9.14
CA ALA A 90 -18.08 -14.73 8.14
C ALA A 90 -16.75 -15.22 8.73
N THR A 91 -16.65 -15.53 10.02
CA THR A 91 -15.37 -15.79 10.72
C THR A 91 -14.44 -16.76 9.99
N THR A 92 -14.94 -17.94 9.60
CA THR A 92 -14.13 -18.93 8.88
C THR A 92 -13.66 -18.42 7.52
N LEU A 93 -14.53 -17.70 6.80
CA LEU A 93 -14.19 -17.09 5.52
C LEU A 93 -13.17 -15.96 5.71
N LEU A 94 -13.31 -15.15 6.77
CA LEU A 94 -12.42 -14.06 7.11
C LEU A 94 -11.02 -14.57 7.38
N ASP A 95 -10.88 -15.61 8.20
CA ASP A 95 -9.57 -16.19 8.56
C ASP A 95 -8.82 -16.74 7.34
N ARG A 96 -9.56 -17.28 6.36
CA ARG A 96 -9.00 -17.94 5.18
C ARG A 96 -8.79 -16.99 4.00
N ALA A 97 -9.83 -16.27 3.59
CA ALA A 97 -9.84 -15.42 2.40
C ALA A 97 -9.47 -13.96 2.71
N GLY A 98 -9.76 -13.48 3.93
CA GLY A 98 -9.48 -12.11 4.35
C GLY A 98 -8.03 -11.68 4.12
N PRO A 99 -7.01 -12.46 4.55
CA PRO A 99 -5.62 -12.12 4.31
C PRO A 99 -5.25 -11.99 2.83
N LEU A 100 -5.82 -12.84 1.98
CA LEU A 100 -5.54 -12.84 0.53
C LEU A 100 -6.19 -11.63 -0.16
N VAL A 101 -7.42 -11.27 0.23
CA VAL A 101 -8.11 -10.08 -0.26
C VAL A 101 -7.39 -8.80 0.19
N ALA A 102 -7.04 -8.71 1.48
CA ALA A 102 -6.30 -7.58 2.05
C ALA A 102 -4.92 -7.42 1.40
N ARG A 103 -4.20 -8.52 1.16
CA ARG A 103 -2.89 -8.51 0.50
C ARG A 103 -3.00 -8.04 -0.94
N SER A 104 -4.06 -8.44 -1.64
CA SER A 104 -4.32 -8.00 -3.01
C SER A 104 -4.59 -6.50 -3.09
N LEU A 105 -5.38 -5.96 -2.15
CA LEU A 105 -5.57 -4.51 -1.99
C LEU A 105 -4.25 -3.78 -1.74
N ALA A 106 -3.45 -4.25 -0.77
CA ALA A 106 -2.13 -3.68 -0.47
C ALA A 106 -1.19 -3.72 -1.68
N THR A 107 -1.26 -4.78 -2.47
CA THR A 107 -0.41 -4.97 -3.66
C THR A 107 -0.71 -3.97 -4.77
N ILE A 108 -1.99 -3.70 -5.03
CA ILE A 108 -2.41 -2.80 -6.13
C ILE A 108 -2.44 -1.33 -5.74
N HIS A 109 -2.57 -1.03 -4.44
CA HIS A 109 -2.82 0.33 -3.97
C HIS A 109 -1.73 1.34 -4.38
N PRO A 110 -0.40 1.08 -4.17
CA PRO A 110 0.63 2.04 -4.57
C PRO A 110 0.57 2.40 -6.05
N ALA A 111 0.49 1.38 -6.93
CA ALA A 111 0.46 1.60 -8.38
C ALA A 111 -0.78 2.36 -8.85
N ARG A 112 -1.94 2.04 -8.27
CA ARG A 112 -3.20 2.75 -8.54
C ARG A 112 -3.06 4.23 -8.17
N ALA A 113 -2.60 4.53 -6.97
CA ALA A 113 -2.49 5.89 -6.46
C ALA A 113 -1.46 6.73 -7.22
N GLU A 114 -0.29 6.17 -7.53
CA GLU A 114 0.72 6.87 -8.32
C GLU A 114 0.28 7.13 -9.75
N LEU A 115 -0.41 6.18 -10.39
CA LEU A 115 -1.03 6.40 -11.71
C LEU A 115 -2.08 7.51 -11.64
N GLU A 116 -2.94 7.48 -10.63
CA GLU A 116 -3.97 8.52 -10.42
C GLU A 116 -3.36 9.90 -10.21
N ARG A 117 -2.23 9.99 -9.49
CA ARG A 117 -1.48 11.23 -9.28
C ARG A 117 -0.82 11.72 -10.57
N ALA A 118 -0.18 10.82 -11.33
CA ALA A 118 0.48 11.18 -12.59
C ALA A 118 -0.51 11.59 -13.70
N LEU A 119 -1.71 10.99 -13.73
CA LEU A 119 -2.74 11.31 -14.72
C LEU A 119 -3.57 12.56 -14.38
N ARG A 120 -3.59 12.99 -13.11
CA ARG A 120 -4.43 14.10 -12.66
C ARG A 120 -3.94 15.49 -13.05
N GLU A 121 -2.66 15.70 -13.34
CA GLU A 121 -2.01 17.01 -13.60
C GLU A 121 -2.90 18.26 -13.41
N VAL A 122 -3.20 18.58 -12.15
CA VAL A 122 -3.03 19.95 -11.68
C VAL A 122 -1.57 19.99 -11.21
N PRO A 123 -0.78 21.03 -11.53
CA PRO A 123 0.53 21.20 -10.89
C PRO A 123 0.34 21.06 -9.38
N PRO A 124 1.32 20.61 -8.60
CA PRO A 124 1.19 20.68 -7.14
C PRO A 124 0.88 22.13 -6.82
N SER A 125 -0.38 22.41 -6.48
CA SER A 125 -0.78 23.65 -5.85
C SER A 125 0.09 23.69 -4.63
N GLN A 126 1.11 24.56 -4.70
CA GLN A 126 1.87 24.99 -3.56
C GLN A 126 0.85 25.48 -2.54
N THR A 127 0.43 24.57 -1.68
CA THR A 127 -0.20 24.89 -0.42
C THR A 127 0.98 24.85 0.55
N PRO A 128 1.15 25.92 1.32
CA PRO A 128 2.44 26.59 1.48
C PRO A 128 3.48 25.69 2.14
N PRO A 129 4.79 26.04 2.03
CA PRO A 129 5.74 25.53 2.99
C PRO A 129 5.17 25.86 4.37
N SER A 130 4.75 24.84 5.13
CA SER A 130 4.82 24.94 6.57
C SER A 130 6.30 25.15 6.84
N ALA A 131 6.64 26.42 7.01
CA ALA A 131 7.94 26.86 7.43
C ALA A 131 8.20 26.17 8.76
N ALA A 132 8.81 24.99 8.71
CA ALA A 132 9.65 24.57 9.80
C ALA A 132 10.79 25.60 9.82
N PRO A 133 10.92 26.43 10.86
CA PRO A 133 12.11 27.25 10.98
C PRO A 133 13.30 26.29 11.05
N SER A 134 14.22 26.42 10.07
CA SER A 134 15.55 25.88 10.27
C SER A 134 16.19 26.62 11.45
N SER A 135 16.85 25.84 12.31
CA SER A 135 17.66 26.29 13.44
C SER A 135 16.94 27.05 14.57
N ARG A 136 16.60 26.32 15.63
CA ARG A 136 17.11 26.67 16.95
C ARG A 136 17.76 25.45 17.58
N ALA A 137 19.07 25.60 17.80
CA ALA A 137 19.86 24.75 18.67
C ALA A 137 19.24 24.70 20.07
N GLY A 138 19.34 23.53 20.72
CA GLY A 138 19.23 23.40 22.17
C GLY A 138 18.05 22.58 22.71
N SER A 139 18.12 21.26 22.58
CA SER A 139 18.05 20.39 23.78
C SER A 139 18.82 19.10 23.49
N SER A 140 20.02 19.05 24.06
CA SER A 140 20.84 17.84 24.21
C SER A 140 20.09 16.81 25.06
N ASP A 141 20.40 15.52 24.81
CA ASP A 141 20.00 14.33 25.59
C ASP A 141 18.78 13.50 25.18
N ALA A 142 18.59 13.35 23.86
CA ALA A 142 18.17 12.05 23.34
C ALA A 142 19.32 11.51 22.49
N LYS A 143 20.14 10.61 23.07
CA LYS A 143 21.18 9.82 22.37
C LYS A 143 20.79 9.62 20.90
N GLU A 144 21.54 10.22 19.98
CA GLU A 144 21.47 10.01 18.54
C GLU A 144 21.62 8.50 18.28
N ARG A 145 20.49 7.80 18.27
CA ARG A 145 20.36 6.35 18.07
C ARG A 145 20.16 6.02 16.59
N ARG A 146 20.33 7.00 15.69
CA ARG A 146 20.00 6.88 14.27
C ARG A 146 21.22 6.39 13.52
N THR A 147 21.08 5.24 12.87
CA THR A 147 22.17 4.54 12.18
C THR A 147 22.24 4.81 10.67
N ALA A 148 21.27 5.54 10.08
CA ALA A 148 21.22 5.80 8.64
C ALA A 148 20.51 7.12 8.27
N PRO A 149 20.88 7.78 7.14
CA PRO A 149 20.16 8.93 6.57
C PRO A 149 18.72 8.57 6.18
N ARG A 150 17.80 9.54 6.29
CA ARG A 150 16.42 9.42 5.78
C ARG A 150 16.24 10.38 4.62
N VAL A 151 15.58 9.93 3.57
CA VAL A 151 15.08 10.83 2.53
C VAL A 151 13.58 10.92 2.56
N ARG A 152 13.15 12.14 2.30
CA ARG A 152 11.76 12.46 2.10
C ARG A 152 11.30 11.88 0.76
N ILE A 153 10.80 10.67 0.82
CA ILE A 153 10.00 10.08 -0.26
C ILE A 153 8.54 10.29 0.12
N GLU A 154 7.78 10.84 -0.83
CA GLU A 154 6.33 10.95 -0.76
C GLU A 154 5.78 9.96 -1.78
N GLY A 155 5.01 8.98 -1.30
CA GLY A 155 4.51 7.90 -2.15
C GLY A 155 3.43 7.09 -1.43
N ALA A 156 2.48 6.60 -2.22
CA ALA A 156 1.37 5.83 -1.69
C ALA A 156 1.84 4.46 -1.17
N ILE A 157 1.27 4.06 -0.03
CA ILE A 157 1.57 2.81 0.67
C ILE A 157 0.32 1.93 0.71
N GLY A 158 0.51 0.65 0.45
CA GLY A 158 -0.44 -0.39 0.83
C GLY A 158 0.19 -1.27 1.91
N ALA A 159 -0.44 -1.34 3.08
CA ALA A 159 -0.02 -2.21 4.19
C ALA A 159 -1.08 -3.28 4.44
N GLN A 160 -0.64 -4.49 4.77
CA GLN A 160 -1.52 -5.60 5.13
C GLN A 160 -1.02 -6.32 6.39
N SER A 161 -1.95 -6.61 7.30
CA SER A 161 -1.73 -7.44 8.50
C SER A 161 -2.95 -8.33 8.69
N GLY A 162 -2.79 -9.65 8.52
CA GLY A 162 -3.93 -10.58 8.49
C GLY A 162 -4.98 -10.12 7.47
N ALA A 163 -6.26 -10.09 7.86
CA ALA A 163 -7.35 -9.59 7.03
C ALA A 163 -7.49 -8.04 7.02
N THR A 164 -6.57 -7.30 7.63
CA THR A 164 -6.61 -5.84 7.64
C THR A 164 -5.77 -5.27 6.50
N PHE A 165 -6.35 -4.33 5.75
CA PHE A 165 -5.66 -3.50 4.76
C PHE A 165 -5.65 -2.05 5.23
N VAL A 166 -4.49 -1.41 5.19
CA VAL A 166 -4.31 0.01 5.50
C VAL A 166 -3.68 0.71 4.31
N ALA A 167 -4.33 1.76 3.83
CA ALA A 167 -3.76 2.71 2.88
C ALA A 167 -3.09 3.86 3.63
N GLY A 168 -2.05 4.43 3.05
CA GLY A 168 -1.42 5.63 3.61
C GLY A 168 -0.43 6.28 2.65
N GLU A 169 0.19 7.35 3.11
CA GLU A 169 1.27 8.04 2.41
C GLU A 169 2.55 7.88 3.20
N ALA A 170 3.63 7.48 2.53
CA ALA A 170 4.94 7.45 3.16
C ALA A 170 5.52 8.85 3.30
N SER A 171 6.22 9.07 4.41
CA SER A 171 7.23 10.11 4.55
C SER A 171 8.47 9.56 5.25
N ASP A 172 9.61 10.24 5.08
CA ASP A 172 10.86 9.95 5.80
C ASP A 172 11.39 8.51 5.64
N LEU A 173 11.42 8.00 4.40
CA LEU A 173 11.94 6.67 4.06
C LEU A 173 13.46 6.56 4.30
N SER A 174 13.88 5.44 4.88
CA SER A 174 15.28 5.01 4.98
C SER A 174 15.40 3.52 4.74
N THR A 175 16.63 3.02 4.72
CA THR A 175 16.91 1.58 4.69
C THR A 175 16.39 0.82 5.92
N GLY A 176 16.04 1.51 7.02
CA GLY A 176 15.56 0.89 8.26
C GLY A 176 14.04 1.00 8.51
N GLY A 177 13.33 1.81 7.74
CA GLY A 177 11.89 2.06 7.97
C GLY A 177 11.41 3.39 7.41
N LEU A 178 10.12 3.67 7.63
CA LEU A 178 9.44 4.88 7.18
C LEU A 178 8.31 5.27 8.15
N PHE A 179 7.75 6.46 7.95
CA PHE A 179 6.47 6.85 8.55
C PHE A 179 5.34 6.67 7.54
N VAL A 180 4.24 6.05 7.95
CA VAL A 180 2.99 5.96 7.18
C VAL A 180 1.98 6.94 7.78
N ALA A 181 1.67 8.01 7.06
CA ALA A 181 0.55 8.87 7.37
C ALA A 181 -0.76 8.16 7.00
N THR A 182 -1.61 7.90 7.99
CA THR A 182 -2.88 7.20 7.82
C THR A 182 -3.81 7.51 8.99
N GLY A 183 -5.12 7.57 8.71
CA GLY A 183 -6.14 7.81 9.73
C GLY A 183 -6.50 6.58 10.57
N ASP A 184 -6.00 5.40 10.19
CA ASP A 184 -6.25 4.14 10.91
C ASP A 184 -4.93 3.41 11.18
N PRO A 185 -4.08 3.93 12.08
CA PRO A 185 -2.78 3.32 12.37
C PRO A 185 -2.95 1.99 13.12
N LEU A 186 -2.19 0.98 12.71
CA LEU A 186 -2.16 -0.30 13.39
C LEU A 186 -1.46 -0.19 14.77
N PRO A 187 -1.80 -1.05 15.74
CA PRO A 187 -1.16 -1.07 17.05
C PRO A 187 0.35 -1.27 17.00
N ILE A 188 1.06 -0.74 18.01
CA ILE A 188 2.50 -0.98 18.19
C ILE A 188 2.76 -2.50 18.35
N GLY A 189 3.77 -3.01 17.65
CA GLY A 189 4.12 -4.42 17.65
C GLY A 189 3.42 -5.24 16.57
N THR A 190 2.44 -4.68 15.84
CA THR A 190 1.81 -5.37 14.72
C THR A 190 2.82 -5.60 13.59
N GLU A 191 2.99 -6.85 13.18
CA GLU A 191 3.72 -7.23 11.98
C GLU A 191 2.84 -7.04 10.75
N LEU A 192 3.42 -6.49 9.68
CA LEU A 192 2.71 -6.17 8.45
C LEU A 192 3.62 -6.33 7.25
N THR A 193 3.03 -6.65 6.10
CA THR A 193 3.71 -6.52 4.80
C THR A 193 3.33 -5.18 4.19
N LEU A 194 4.32 -4.39 3.83
CA LEU A 194 4.18 -3.06 3.25
C LEU A 194 4.65 -3.06 1.79
N GLY A 195 3.85 -2.48 0.92
CA GLY A 195 4.17 -2.22 -0.49
C GLY A 195 4.25 -0.73 -0.78
N LEU A 196 5.23 -0.32 -1.58
CA LEU A 196 5.35 1.04 -2.10
C LEU A 196 5.96 1.09 -3.50
N LEU A 197 5.84 2.24 -4.15
CA LEU A 197 6.52 2.54 -5.40
C LEU A 197 7.54 3.65 -5.20
N LEU A 198 8.76 3.40 -5.66
CA LEU A 198 9.78 4.43 -5.76
C LEU A 198 9.53 5.31 -7.01
N PRO A 199 10.07 6.54 -7.06
CA PRO A 199 9.83 7.47 -8.17
C PRO A 199 10.20 6.95 -9.57
N ASP A 200 11.11 5.97 -9.65
CA ASP A 200 11.53 5.30 -10.89
C ASP A 200 10.61 4.13 -11.31
N GLY A 201 9.55 3.86 -10.54
CA GLY A 201 8.62 2.76 -10.78
C GLY A 201 9.05 1.43 -10.14
N HIS A 202 10.17 1.39 -9.42
CA HIS A 202 10.59 0.20 -8.69
C HIS A 202 9.60 -0.10 -7.55
N ARG A 203 9.08 -1.33 -7.51
CA ARG A 203 8.14 -1.79 -6.48
C ARG A 203 8.92 -2.40 -5.33
N VAL A 204 8.73 -1.86 -4.13
CA VAL A 204 9.29 -2.43 -2.90
C VAL A 204 8.16 -3.14 -2.15
N VAL A 205 8.41 -4.37 -1.73
CA VAL A 205 7.55 -5.12 -0.81
C VAL A 205 8.39 -5.62 0.35
N VAL A 206 8.01 -5.28 1.58
CA VAL A 206 8.85 -5.46 2.76
C VAL A 206 8.03 -5.90 3.97
N ASP A 207 8.55 -6.86 4.74
CA ASP A 207 8.00 -7.19 6.05
C ASP A 207 8.47 -6.13 7.07
N ALA A 208 7.54 -5.62 7.88
CA ALA A 208 7.79 -4.55 8.82
C ALA A 208 7.02 -4.76 10.14
N VAL A 209 7.40 -4.00 11.17
CA VAL A 209 6.70 -3.95 12.45
C VAL A 209 6.41 -2.51 12.85
N VAL A 210 5.20 -2.26 13.35
CA VAL A 210 4.83 -0.96 13.92
C VAL A 210 5.67 -0.69 15.17
N SER A 211 6.43 0.40 15.15
CA SER A 211 7.34 0.78 16.24
C SER A 211 6.81 1.89 17.13
N TRP A 212 5.92 2.74 16.60
CA TRP A 212 5.21 3.79 17.35
C TRP A 212 4.00 4.27 16.55
N VAL A 213 3.01 4.83 17.24
CA VAL A 213 1.80 5.42 16.66
C VAL A 213 1.72 6.89 17.07
N ARG A 214 1.15 7.72 16.20
CA ARG A 214 0.88 9.13 16.45
C ARG A 214 -0.58 9.43 16.16
N GLY A 215 -1.25 10.08 17.11
CA GLY A 215 -2.67 10.38 17.02
C GLY A 215 -2.96 11.76 16.42
N PRO A 216 -4.25 12.10 16.25
CA PRO A 216 -4.69 13.34 15.60
C PRO A 216 -4.38 14.61 16.40
N HIS A 217 -4.15 14.50 17.71
CA HIS A 217 -3.98 15.65 18.60
C HIS A 217 -2.57 16.26 18.64
N ASP A 218 -1.62 15.68 17.90
CA ASP A 218 -0.20 16.06 17.96
C ASP A 218 0.17 17.23 17.02
N GLY A 219 -0.81 17.86 16.35
CA GLY A 219 -0.59 18.98 15.40
C GLY A 219 0.26 18.60 14.18
N ARG A 220 0.47 17.30 13.96
CA ARG A 220 1.20 16.68 12.85
C ARG A 220 0.31 15.63 12.22
N ALA A 221 0.67 15.16 11.02
CA ALA A 221 -0.02 14.04 10.40
C ALA A 221 -0.06 12.83 11.35
N GLU A 222 -1.27 12.32 11.60
CA GLU A 222 -1.49 11.06 12.31
C GLU A 222 -1.01 9.87 11.48
N GLY A 223 -0.68 8.78 12.16
CA GLY A 223 -0.20 7.58 11.49
C GLY A 223 0.72 6.74 12.35
N MET A 224 1.58 5.96 11.70
CA MET A 224 2.45 4.99 12.36
C MET A 224 3.86 4.99 11.80
N GLY A 225 4.85 4.88 12.68
CA GLY A 225 6.23 4.60 12.30
C GLY A 225 6.45 3.10 12.21
N VAL A 226 6.96 2.64 11.07
CA VAL A 226 7.27 1.22 10.84
C VAL A 226 8.77 1.01 10.71
N ARG A 227 9.24 -0.13 11.23
CA ARG A 227 10.62 -0.59 11.10
C ARG A 227 10.64 -1.82 10.21
N PHE A 228 11.52 -1.84 9.22
CA PHE A 228 11.67 -3.00 8.35
C PHE A 228 12.30 -4.16 9.12
N LEU A 229 11.73 -5.36 8.96
CA LEU A 229 12.25 -6.59 9.54
C LEU A 229 13.31 -7.19 8.62
N ARG A 230 13.03 -7.24 7.32
CA ARG A 230 13.93 -7.76 6.29
C ARG A 230 13.72 -7.00 4.99
N VAL A 231 14.80 -6.48 4.42
CA VAL A 231 14.81 -5.82 3.10
C VAL A 231 15.72 -6.61 2.17
N SER A 232 15.28 -6.88 0.95
CA SER A 232 16.13 -7.52 -0.05
C SER A 232 17.33 -6.62 -0.40
N ARG A 233 18.45 -7.19 -0.87
CA ARG A 233 19.59 -6.37 -1.30
C ARG A 233 19.23 -5.43 -2.46
N GLU A 234 18.35 -5.88 -3.34
CA GLU A 234 17.85 -5.11 -4.48
C GLU A 234 17.03 -3.91 -4.01
N ASP A 235 16.06 -4.13 -3.11
CA ASP A 235 15.22 -3.07 -2.56
C ASP A 235 16.02 -2.10 -1.70
N ALA A 236 16.97 -2.60 -0.89
CA ALA A 236 17.84 -1.75 -0.09
C ALA A 236 18.70 -0.84 -0.97
N ALA A 237 19.24 -1.37 -2.07
CA ALA A 237 19.98 -0.59 -3.05
C ALA A 237 19.07 0.42 -3.77
N ALA A 238 17.84 0.02 -4.11
CA ALA A 238 16.86 0.91 -4.72
C ALA A 238 16.49 2.06 -3.80
N ILE A 239 16.11 1.77 -2.55
CA ILE A 239 15.81 2.76 -1.52
C ILE A 239 17.01 3.70 -1.33
N SER A 240 18.23 3.16 -1.23
CA SER A 240 19.44 3.97 -1.01
C SER A 240 19.72 4.95 -2.15
N ARG A 241 19.48 4.58 -3.42
CA ARG A 241 19.65 5.50 -4.57
C ARG A 241 18.69 6.69 -4.53
N HIS A 242 17.53 6.52 -3.92
CA HIS A 242 16.59 7.61 -3.68
C HIS A 242 16.76 8.23 -2.29
N ALA A 243 17.76 7.77 -1.53
CA ALA A 243 18.09 8.25 -0.19
C ALA A 243 19.32 9.19 -0.14
N GLU A 244 19.88 9.54 -1.30
CA GLU A 244 21.01 10.47 -1.49
C GLU A 244 20.54 11.75 -2.20
#